data_AF-A0A848FB52-F1
#
_entry.id   AF-A0A848FB52-F1
#
_cell.length_a   1.000
_cell.length_b   1.000
_cell.length_c   1.000
_cell.angle_alpha   90.00
_cell.angle_beta   90.00
_cell.angle_gamma   90.00
#
_symmetry.space_group_name_H-M   'P 1'
#
loop_
_entity.id
_entity.type
_entity.pdbx_description
1 polymer ?
#
loop_
_entity_poly.entity_id
_entity_poly.type
_entity_poly.pdbx_seq_one_letter_code
_entity_poly.pdbx_strand_id
1 'polypeptide(L)'
;MNIRHPARNLSLALASALATDLEGVDDSLSAGEGASAPRRPQEDECNVVLFGQFWPAALLGVQAQVRMVEADTVVVCGPAGDACVYAAGRLLYRVAHPNRRFFLDLSAQAMAQPAAQAAYDGRDTPDLEAVDYELEGALARLCGAAQHLASEEALSAARVLREYVQRFEALAAA
;
A
#
# COMPACT_ATOMS: atom_id res chain seq x y z
N MET A 1 20.71 -13.79 -12.61
CA MET A 1 19.76 -14.64 -11.85
C MET A 1 18.37 -14.17 -12.23
N ASN A 2 17.56 -15.03 -12.86
CA ASN A 2 16.18 -14.69 -13.21
C ASN A 2 15.29 -15.08 -12.02
N ILE A 3 14.73 -14.11 -11.33
CA ILE A 3 13.83 -14.34 -10.17
C ILE A 3 12.35 -14.33 -10.55
N ARG A 4 12.05 -14.15 -11.85
CA ARG A 4 10.69 -14.14 -12.37
C ARG A 4 10.25 -15.56 -12.70
N HIS A 5 9.27 -16.02 -11.95
CA HIS A 5 8.63 -17.33 -12.08
C HIS A 5 7.13 -17.14 -11.81
N PRO A 6 6.39 -16.49 -12.71
CA PRO A 6 5.08 -15.91 -12.41
C PRO A 6 4.08 -16.93 -11.86
N ALA A 7 3.98 -18.11 -12.49
CA ALA A 7 3.09 -19.19 -12.00
C ALA A 7 3.49 -19.68 -10.60
N ARG A 8 4.79 -19.92 -10.37
CA ARG A 8 5.29 -20.38 -9.06
C ARG A 8 5.10 -19.33 -7.98
N ASN A 9 5.45 -18.07 -8.29
CA ASN A 9 5.37 -16.95 -7.35
C ASN A 9 3.92 -16.65 -6.98
N LEU A 10 3.01 -16.72 -7.95
CA LEU A 10 1.56 -16.62 -7.74
C LEU A 10 1.05 -17.73 -6.81
N SER A 11 1.36 -19.00 -7.12
CA SER A 11 0.90 -20.13 -6.29
C SER A 11 1.45 -20.05 -4.86
N LEU A 12 2.70 -19.65 -4.68
CA LEU A 12 3.30 -19.48 -3.36
C LEU A 12 2.63 -18.33 -2.57
N ALA A 13 2.44 -17.18 -3.21
CA ALA A 13 1.79 -16.02 -2.61
C ALA A 13 0.35 -16.35 -2.18
N LEU A 14 -0.43 -16.97 -3.06
CA LEU A 14 -1.81 -17.35 -2.78
C LEU A 14 -1.90 -18.40 -1.67
N ALA A 15 -1.05 -19.44 -1.69
CA ALA A 15 -1.03 -20.45 -0.64
C ALA A 15 -0.69 -19.83 0.73
N SER A 16 0.28 -18.90 0.78
CA SER A 16 0.64 -18.18 2.01
C SER A 16 -0.50 -17.28 2.51
N ALA A 17 -1.12 -16.54 1.59
CA ALA A 17 -2.24 -15.65 1.87
C ALA A 17 -3.42 -16.39 2.52
N LEU A 18 -3.86 -17.49 1.90
CA LEU A 18 -5.01 -18.27 2.37
C LEU A 18 -4.73 -19.01 3.68
N ALA A 19 -3.49 -19.50 3.86
CA ALA A 19 -3.13 -20.29 5.03
C ALA A 19 -2.87 -19.44 6.28
N THR A 20 -2.29 -18.25 6.12
CA THR A 20 -1.71 -17.52 7.25
C THR A 20 -1.87 -16.01 7.18
N ASP A 21 -1.60 -15.38 6.03
CA ASP A 21 -1.36 -13.93 6.00
C ASP A 21 -2.64 -13.09 5.99
N LEU A 22 -3.71 -13.55 5.32
CA LEU A 22 -4.99 -12.84 5.30
C LEU A 22 -5.77 -13.03 6.61
N GLU A 23 -6.59 -12.02 6.93
CA GLU A 23 -7.54 -12.09 8.03
C GLU A 23 -8.59 -13.20 7.80
N GLY A 24 -9.09 -13.75 8.91
CA GLY A 24 -10.20 -14.68 8.86
C GLY A 24 -11.51 -13.97 8.49
N VAL A 25 -12.42 -14.73 7.89
CA VAL A 25 -13.77 -14.29 7.51
C VAL A 25 -14.72 -14.56 8.67
N ASP A 26 -15.38 -13.51 9.14
CA ASP A 26 -16.46 -13.62 10.13
C ASP A 26 -17.73 -14.14 9.45
N ASP A 27 -18.06 -15.41 9.70
CA ASP A 27 -19.24 -16.09 9.17
C ASP A 27 -20.46 -15.97 10.12
N SER A 28 -20.49 -14.91 10.94
CA SER A 28 -21.47 -14.71 12.02
C SER A 28 -22.91 -14.54 11.53
N LEU A 29 -23.12 -14.25 10.25
CA LEU A 29 -24.44 -14.22 9.61
C LEU A 29 -24.94 -15.61 9.19
N SER A 30 -24.04 -16.60 9.11
CA SER A 30 -24.31 -17.97 8.66
C SER A 30 -24.45 -18.95 9.84
N ALA A 31 -23.81 -18.64 10.97
CA ALA A 31 -23.85 -19.45 12.19
C ALA A 31 -24.78 -18.80 13.23
N GLY A 32 -25.92 -19.46 13.52
CA GLY A 32 -26.78 -19.08 14.63
C GLY A 32 -26.02 -19.01 15.97
N GLU A 33 -26.57 -18.26 16.92
CA GLU A 33 -26.02 -17.90 18.24
C GLU A 33 -24.91 -18.82 18.77
N GLY A 34 -23.68 -18.49 18.39
CA GLY A 34 -22.46 -19.16 18.82
C GLY A 34 -21.29 -18.56 18.06
N ALA A 35 -20.41 -17.82 18.75
CA ALA A 35 -19.23 -17.22 18.15
C ALA A 35 -18.29 -18.32 17.63
N SER A 36 -18.45 -18.67 16.35
CA SER A 36 -17.55 -19.57 15.63
C SER A 36 -16.25 -18.82 15.35
N ALA A 37 -15.11 -19.48 15.52
CA ALA A 37 -13.82 -18.91 15.16
C ALA A 37 -13.83 -18.51 13.67
N PRO A 38 -13.19 -17.39 13.29
CA PRO A 38 -13.25 -16.89 11.92
C PRO A 38 -12.63 -17.92 10.96
N ARG A 39 -13.32 -18.15 9.84
CA ARG A 39 -12.93 -19.14 8.83
C ARG A 39 -11.79 -18.58 7.98
N ARG A 40 -10.90 -19.44 7.47
CA ARG A 40 -9.90 -19.00 6.47
C ARG A 40 -10.54 -18.65 5.13
N PRO A 41 -10.07 -17.59 4.44
CA PRO A 41 -10.54 -17.28 3.10
C PRO A 41 -10.37 -18.45 2.13
N GLN A 42 -11.27 -18.55 1.15
CA GLN A 42 -11.16 -19.46 0.01
C GLN A 42 -10.57 -18.72 -1.21
N GLU A 43 -10.07 -19.48 -2.17
CA GLU A 43 -9.40 -18.93 -3.36
C GLU A 43 -10.34 -18.05 -4.21
N ASP A 44 -11.59 -18.47 -4.35
CA ASP A 44 -12.64 -17.77 -5.11
C ASP A 44 -13.19 -16.52 -4.41
N GLU A 45 -12.85 -16.33 -3.13
CA GLU A 45 -13.19 -15.14 -2.34
C GLU A 45 -12.14 -14.03 -2.44
N CYS A 46 -10.97 -14.32 -3.03
CA CYS A 46 -9.83 -13.42 -3.09
C CYS A 46 -9.69 -12.76 -4.47
N ASN A 47 -9.34 -11.47 -4.48
CA ASN A 47 -8.93 -10.79 -5.71
C ASN A 47 -7.40 -10.80 -5.83
N VAL A 48 -6.88 -11.29 -6.95
CA VAL A 48 -5.43 -11.45 -7.15
C VAL A 48 -4.95 -10.69 -8.37
N VAL A 49 -3.89 -9.89 -8.20
CA VAL A 49 -3.24 -9.13 -9.28
C VAL A 49 -1.76 -9.49 -9.33
N LEU A 50 -1.25 -9.74 -10.53
CA LEU A 50 0.16 -10.09 -10.78
C LEU A 50 0.75 -9.14 -11.84
N PHE A 51 1.88 -8.51 -11.52
CA PHE A 51 2.62 -7.64 -12.44
C PHE A 51 4.13 -7.67 -12.13
N GLY A 52 4.95 -7.06 -12.98
CA GLY A 52 6.39 -6.90 -12.74
C GLY A 52 6.72 -5.53 -12.16
N GLN A 53 7.59 -5.48 -11.16
CA GLN A 53 8.07 -4.22 -10.57
C GLN A 53 9.52 -4.35 -10.09
N PHE A 54 10.25 -3.23 -10.04
CA PHE A 54 11.58 -3.17 -9.44
C PHE A 54 11.53 -3.05 -7.92
N TRP A 55 12.24 -3.94 -7.24
CA TRP A 55 12.38 -3.95 -5.80
C TRP A 55 13.87 -3.87 -5.40
N PRO A 56 14.18 -3.29 -4.23
CA PRO A 56 15.51 -3.40 -3.65
C PRO A 56 15.94 -4.86 -3.50
N ALA A 57 17.12 -5.22 -4.01
CA ALA A 57 17.63 -6.60 -3.99
C ALA A 57 17.67 -7.19 -2.57
N ALA A 58 18.01 -6.34 -1.58
CA ALA A 58 18.07 -6.69 -0.17
C ALA A 58 16.72 -7.16 0.39
N LEU A 59 15.59 -6.58 -0.05
CA LEU A 59 14.25 -7.00 0.40
C LEU A 59 13.89 -8.40 -0.11
N LEU A 60 14.43 -8.77 -1.27
CA LEU A 60 14.19 -10.06 -1.89
C LEU A 60 15.18 -11.14 -1.45
N GLY A 61 16.13 -10.81 -0.56
CA GLY A 61 17.21 -11.72 -0.14
C GLY A 61 18.18 -12.05 -1.28
N VAL A 62 18.22 -11.24 -2.34
CA VAL A 62 19.09 -11.44 -3.49
C VAL A 62 20.41 -10.72 -3.22
N GLN A 63 21.50 -11.47 -3.08
CA GLN A 63 22.84 -10.88 -3.08
C GLN A 63 23.25 -10.57 -4.52
N ALA A 64 22.92 -9.37 -4.98
CA ALA A 64 23.31 -8.86 -6.29
C ALA A 64 24.18 -7.61 -6.15
N GLN A 65 25.05 -7.39 -7.14
CA GLN A 65 25.80 -6.13 -7.27
C GLN A 65 24.88 -4.95 -7.64
N VAL A 66 23.67 -5.22 -8.13
CA VAL A 66 22.66 -4.22 -8.48
C VAL A 66 21.75 -3.91 -7.31
N ARG A 67 21.46 -2.62 -7.12
CA ARG A 67 20.61 -2.12 -6.01
C ARG A 67 19.15 -2.54 -6.15
N MET A 68 18.64 -2.55 -7.38
CA MET A 68 17.24 -2.85 -7.71
C MET A 68 17.19 -4.04 -8.66
N VAL A 69 16.19 -4.90 -8.48
CA VAL A 69 15.96 -6.08 -9.33
C VAL A 69 14.48 -6.13 -9.68
N GLU A 70 14.18 -6.44 -10.94
CA GLU A 70 12.81 -6.69 -11.38
C GLU A 70 12.31 -8.04 -10.85
N ALA A 71 11.15 -8.05 -10.21
CA ALA A 71 10.51 -9.24 -9.68
C ALA A 71 9.02 -9.29 -10.01
N ASP A 72 8.44 -10.48 -9.92
CA ASP A 72 6.99 -10.65 -9.93
C ASP A 72 6.43 -10.14 -8.60
N THR A 73 5.51 -9.18 -8.68
CA THR A 73 4.70 -8.69 -7.56
C THR A 73 3.33 -9.34 -7.62
N VAL A 74 2.90 -9.96 -6.53
CA VAL A 74 1.55 -10.51 -6.38
C VAL A 74 0.85 -9.73 -5.28
N VAL A 75 -0.34 -9.22 -5.57
CA VAL A 75 -1.21 -8.58 -4.58
C VAL A 75 -2.44 -9.46 -4.41
N VAL A 76 -2.73 -9.86 -3.17
CA VAL A 76 -3.90 -10.66 -2.82
C VAL A 76 -4.77 -9.83 -1.89
N CYS A 77 -5.97 -9.46 -2.33
CA CYS A 77 -6.96 -8.80 -1.51
C CYS A 77 -7.95 -9.84 -0.97
N GLY A 78 -8.08 -9.90 0.36
CA GLY A 78 -8.94 -10.83 1.06
C GLY A 78 -10.39 -10.32 1.20
N PRO A 79 -11.34 -11.22 1.45
CA PRO A 79 -12.76 -10.89 1.64
C PRO A 79 -13.04 -10.09 2.92
N ALA A 80 -12.14 -10.12 3.91
CA ALA A 80 -12.22 -9.28 5.10
C ALA A 80 -11.84 -7.81 4.83
N GLY A 81 -11.43 -7.49 3.60
CA GLY A 81 -11.06 -6.14 3.19
C GLY A 81 -9.60 -5.80 3.48
N ASP A 82 -8.77 -6.74 3.91
CA ASP A 82 -7.31 -6.58 4.01
C ASP A 82 -6.61 -7.03 2.71
N ALA A 83 -5.33 -6.67 2.57
CA ALA A 83 -4.54 -7.06 1.41
C ALA A 83 -3.09 -7.41 1.76
N CYS A 84 -2.50 -8.35 1.02
CA CYS A 84 -1.11 -8.76 1.16
C CYS A 84 -0.34 -8.49 -0.14
N VAL A 85 0.86 -7.92 -0.01
CA VAL A 85 1.76 -7.63 -1.13
C VAL A 85 2.98 -8.54 -1.04
N TYR A 86 3.21 -9.31 -2.09
CA TYR A 86 4.32 -10.26 -2.21
C TYR A 86 5.24 -9.85 -3.36
N ALA A 87 6.53 -10.13 -3.22
CA ALA A 87 7.49 -10.04 -4.32
C ALA A 87 8.35 -11.32 -4.37
N ALA A 88 8.48 -11.89 -5.56
CA ALA A 88 9.17 -13.18 -5.78
C ALA A 88 8.69 -14.30 -4.82
N GLY A 89 7.38 -14.34 -4.55
CA GLY A 89 6.74 -15.33 -3.67
C GLY A 89 6.97 -15.11 -2.17
N ARG A 90 7.55 -13.98 -1.76
CA ARG A 90 7.77 -13.62 -0.34
C ARG A 90 6.83 -12.49 0.06
N LEU A 91 6.21 -12.59 1.23
CA LEU A 91 5.42 -11.50 1.80
C LEU A 91 6.35 -10.30 2.07
N LEU A 92 6.00 -9.14 1.51
CA LEU A 92 6.64 -7.88 1.86
C LEU A 92 5.90 -7.21 3.00
N TYR A 93 4.57 -7.11 2.88
CA TYR A 93 3.72 -6.51 3.89
C TYR A 93 2.24 -6.85 3.72
N ARG A 94 1.48 -6.64 4.80
CA ARG A 94 0.02 -6.72 4.86
C ARG A 94 -0.56 -5.35 5.19
N VAL A 95 -1.59 -4.95 4.48
CA VAL A 95 -2.37 -3.73 4.74
C VAL A 95 -3.71 -4.16 5.32
N ALA A 96 -3.99 -3.78 6.56
CA ALA A 96 -5.20 -4.24 7.26
C ALA A 96 -6.45 -3.57 6.68
N HIS A 97 -6.35 -2.28 6.34
CA HIS A 97 -7.43 -1.51 5.75
C HIS A 97 -6.88 -0.70 4.57
N PRO A 98 -6.77 -1.30 3.37
CA PRO A 98 -6.27 -0.64 2.18
C PRO A 98 -7.11 0.57 1.83
N ASN A 99 -6.45 1.71 1.75
CA ASN A 99 -7.04 2.98 1.34
C ASN A 99 -7.07 3.13 -0.19
N ARG A 100 -7.61 4.24 -0.68
CA ARG A 100 -7.65 4.57 -2.11
C ARG A 100 -6.26 4.62 -2.72
N ARG A 101 -5.26 5.15 -2.01
CA ARG A 101 -3.89 5.23 -2.50
C ARG A 101 -3.35 3.84 -2.84
N PHE A 102 -3.65 2.83 -2.03
CA PHE A 102 -3.33 1.44 -2.33
C PHE A 102 -3.92 0.99 -3.67
N PHE A 103 -5.22 1.23 -3.89
CA PHE A 103 -5.88 0.81 -5.13
C PHE A 103 -5.41 1.60 -6.36
N LEU A 104 -5.06 2.88 -6.21
CA LEU A 104 -4.47 3.69 -7.28
C LEU A 104 -3.10 3.13 -7.69
N ASP A 105 -2.23 2.86 -6.72
CA ASP A 105 -0.90 2.29 -6.97
C ASP A 105 -1.00 0.86 -7.53
N LEU A 106 -1.97 0.06 -7.08
CA LEU A 106 -2.28 -1.26 -7.63
C LEU A 106 -2.70 -1.17 -9.10
N SER A 107 -3.59 -0.22 -9.44
CA SER A 107 -4.03 0.01 -10.81
C SER A 107 -2.89 0.50 -11.71
N ALA A 108 -1.97 1.28 -11.15
CA ALA A 108 -0.75 1.75 -11.79
C ALA A 108 0.36 0.67 -11.84
N GLN A 109 0.14 -0.50 -11.24
CA GLN A 109 1.11 -1.60 -11.14
C GLN A 109 2.43 -1.17 -10.48
N ALA A 110 2.34 -0.29 -9.47
CA ALA A 110 3.47 0.37 -8.86
C ALA A 110 3.29 0.50 -7.33
N MET A 111 3.45 -0.62 -6.62
CA MET A 111 3.26 -0.65 -5.17
C MET A 111 4.41 0.01 -4.41
N ALA A 112 4.11 0.63 -3.29
CA ALA A 112 5.09 1.30 -2.45
C ALA A 112 6.07 0.28 -1.83
N GLN A 113 7.26 0.76 -1.50
CA GLN A 113 8.22 -0.01 -0.73
C GLN A 113 7.73 -0.22 0.71
N PRO A 114 8.16 -1.27 1.44
CA PRO A 114 7.69 -1.54 2.80
C PRO A 114 7.87 -0.35 3.77
N ALA A 115 8.94 0.45 3.60
CA ALA A 115 9.17 1.65 4.41
C ALA A 115 8.09 2.73 4.25
N ALA A 116 7.33 2.71 3.14
CA ALA A 116 6.24 3.63 2.84
C ALA A 116 4.87 2.95 2.91
N GLN A 117 4.78 1.71 3.41
CA GLN A 117 3.54 0.95 3.54
C GLN A 117 2.47 1.69 4.35
N ALA A 118 2.87 2.48 5.36
CA ALA A 118 1.95 3.25 6.20
C ALA A 118 1.05 4.20 5.38
N ALA A 119 1.46 4.59 4.16
CA ALA A 119 0.63 5.37 3.25
C ALA A 119 -0.58 4.61 2.68
N TYR A 120 -0.69 3.30 2.92
CA TYR A 120 -1.80 2.45 2.49
C TYR A 120 -2.80 2.13 3.59
N ASP A 121 -2.48 2.41 4.84
CA ASP A 121 -3.31 2.00 5.98
C ASP A 121 -4.24 3.14 6.42
N GLY A 122 -5.51 2.80 6.58
CA GLY A 122 -6.54 3.72 7.05
C GLY A 122 -7.77 3.65 6.15
N ARG A 123 -8.97 3.59 6.73
CA ARG A 123 -10.17 3.79 5.92
C ARG A 123 -10.22 5.25 5.52
N ASP A 124 -10.12 5.52 4.22
CA ASP A 124 -10.45 6.82 3.68
C ASP A 124 -11.91 7.12 4.03
N THR A 125 -12.10 8.02 5.00
CA THR A 125 -13.40 8.65 5.17
C THR A 125 -13.58 9.63 4.01
N PRO A 126 -14.82 9.93 3.59
CA PRO A 126 -15.07 10.95 2.56
C PRO A 126 -14.39 12.29 2.89
N ASP A 127 -14.28 12.61 4.19
CA ASP A 127 -13.58 13.80 4.67
C ASP A 127 -12.06 13.72 4.47
N LEU A 128 -11.45 12.57 4.75
CA LEU A 128 -10.02 12.34 4.47
C LEU A 128 -9.73 12.39 2.96
N GLU A 129 -10.61 11.82 2.13
CA GLU A 129 -10.46 11.89 0.67
C GLU A 129 -10.50 13.33 0.15
N ALA A 130 -11.39 14.16 0.69
CA ALA A 130 -11.49 15.56 0.32
C ALA A 130 -10.22 16.33 0.72
N VAL A 131 -9.69 16.06 1.93
CA VAL A 131 -8.44 16.66 2.40
C VAL A 131 -7.26 16.26 1.52
N ASP A 132 -7.09 14.97 1.23
CA ASP A 132 -5.98 14.48 0.40
C ASP A 132 -6.03 15.04 -1.02
N TYR A 133 -7.23 15.08 -1.64
CA TYR A 133 -7.39 15.63 -2.98
C TYR A 133 -7.01 17.12 -3.05
N GLU A 134 -7.44 17.91 -2.07
CA GLU A 134 -7.10 19.33 -2.00
C GLU A 134 -5.60 19.55 -1.73
N LEU A 135 -4.99 18.74 -0.85
CA LEU A 135 -3.57 18.84 -0.52
C LEU A 135 -2.67 18.47 -1.70
N GLU A 136 -2.93 17.36 -2.38
CA GLU A 136 -2.17 16.95 -3.58
C GLU A 136 -2.30 17.99 -4.70
N GLY A 137 -3.53 18.48 -4.94
CA GLY A 137 -3.77 19.54 -5.92
C GLY A 137 -3.03 20.84 -5.58
N ALA A 138 -3.06 21.26 -4.32
CA ALA A 138 -2.35 22.44 -3.86
C ALA A 138 -0.83 22.27 -3.94
N LEU A 139 -0.30 21.11 -3.53
CA LEU A 139 1.12 20.80 -3.57
C LEU A 139 1.64 20.78 -5.00
N ALA A 140 0.91 20.17 -5.94
CA ALA A 140 1.28 20.18 -7.36
C ALA A 140 1.39 21.62 -7.92
N ARG A 141 0.43 22.49 -7.57
CA ARG A 141 0.47 23.91 -7.96
C ARG A 141 1.65 24.65 -7.33
N LEU A 142 1.94 24.40 -6.06
CA LEU A 142 3.07 25.00 -5.34
C LEU A 142 4.41 24.54 -5.93
N CYS A 143 4.57 23.25 -6.21
CA CYS A 143 5.75 22.71 -6.88
C CYS A 143 5.96 23.31 -8.27
N GLY A 144 4.88 23.46 -9.05
CA GLY A 144 4.93 24.14 -10.34
C GLY A 144 5.33 25.61 -10.22
N ALA A 145 4.73 26.35 -9.29
CA ALA A 145 5.09 27.75 -9.04
C ALA A 145 6.54 27.90 -8.57
N ALA A 146 7.02 27.01 -7.71
CA ALA A 146 8.38 27.04 -7.17
C ALA A 146 9.47 26.89 -8.25
N GLN A 147 9.16 26.24 -9.38
CA GLN A 147 10.08 26.16 -10.54
C GLN A 147 10.36 27.53 -11.17
N HIS A 148 9.51 28.52 -10.91
CA HIS A 148 9.61 29.87 -11.45
C HIS A 148 10.08 30.92 -10.43
N LEU A 149 10.29 30.53 -9.17
CA LEU A 149 10.74 31.41 -8.10
C LEU A 149 12.26 31.38 -7.93
N ALA A 150 12.84 32.44 -7.38
CA ALA A 150 14.22 32.40 -6.92
C ALA A 150 14.34 31.45 -5.71
N SER A 151 15.53 30.85 -5.52
CA SER A 151 15.74 29.85 -4.46
C SER A 151 15.38 30.35 -3.06
N GLU A 152 15.64 31.62 -2.75
CA GLU A 152 15.30 32.19 -1.44
C GLU A 152 13.79 32.37 -1.24
N GLU A 153 13.07 32.73 -2.29
CA GLU A 153 11.61 32.89 -2.27
C GLU A 153 10.91 31.54 -2.10
N ALA A 154 11.38 30.51 -2.81
CA ALA A 154 10.90 29.15 -2.67
C ALA A 154 11.15 28.60 -1.24
N LEU A 155 12.32 28.88 -0.66
CA LEU A 155 12.63 28.51 0.73
C LEU A 155 11.77 29.28 1.74
N SER A 156 11.46 30.55 1.46
CA SER A 156 10.53 31.33 2.28
C SER A 156 9.13 30.73 2.25
N ALA A 157 8.60 30.41 1.07
CA ALA A 157 7.31 29.75 0.92
C ALA A 157 7.27 28.39 1.65
N ALA A 158 8.36 27.61 1.58
CA ALA A 158 8.48 26.35 2.31
C ALA A 158 8.42 26.53 3.84
N ARG A 159 8.89 27.66 4.40
CA ARG A 159 8.75 27.95 5.84
C ARG A 159 7.30 28.23 6.21
N VAL A 160 6.60 29.03 5.41
CA VAL A 160 5.17 29.34 5.62
C VAL A 160 4.33 28.06 5.56
N LEU A 161 4.64 27.14 4.63
CA LEU A 161 3.96 25.83 4.58
C LEU A 161 4.14 25.02 5.87
N ARG A 162 5.31 25.06 6.51
CA ARG A 162 5.53 24.39 7.81
C ARG A 162 4.67 25.01 8.92
N GLU A 163 4.48 26.33 8.91
CA GLU A 163 3.60 27.00 9.88
C GLU A 163 2.14 26.54 9.73
N TYR A 164 1.67 26.35 8.49
CA TYR A 164 0.34 25.78 8.25
C TYR A 164 0.22 24.33 8.76
N VAL A 165 1.24 23.50 8.53
CA VAL A 165 1.27 22.13 9.07
C VAL A 165 1.20 22.15 10.60
N GLN A 166 2.04 22.95 11.27
CA GLN A 166 2.03 23.07 12.73
C GLN A 166 0.68 23.54 13.27
N ARG A 167 0.02 24.48 12.58
CA ARG A 167 -1.31 24.96 12.97
C ARG A 167 -2.38 23.88 12.82
N PHE A 168 -2.29 23.05 11.78
CA PHE A 168 -3.21 21.93 11.56
C PHE A 168 -3.00 20.84 12.61
N GLU A 169 -1.75 20.48 12.92
CA GLU A 169 -1.41 19.54 13.99
C GLU A 169 -1.96 19.99 15.35
N ALA A 170 -1.82 21.28 15.69
CA ALA A 170 -2.35 21.83 16.93
C ALA A 170 -3.89 21.75 17.01
N LEU A 171 -4.59 21.87 15.89
CA LEU A 171 -6.04 21.71 15.82
C LEU A 171 -6.46 20.24 15.99
N ALA A 172 -5.73 19.31 15.36
CA ALA A 172 -6.03 17.88 15.42
C ALA A 172 -5.75 17.26 16.81
N ALA A 173 -4.86 17.88 17.60
CA ALA A 173 -4.51 17.44 18.95
C ALA A 173 -5.39 18.03 20.07
N ALA A 174 -6.36 18.88 19.73
CA ALA A 174 -7.28 19.56 20.67
C ALA A 174 -8.59 18.78 20.85
#